data_AF-A0A830D043-F1
#
_entry.id   AF-A0A830D043-F1
#
_cell.length_a   1.000
_cell.length_b   1.000
_cell.length_c   1.000
_cell.angle_alpha   90.00
_cell.angle_beta   90.00
_cell.angle_gamma   90.00
#
_symmetry.space_group_name_H-M   'P 1'
#
loop_
_entity.id
_entity.type
_entity.pdbx_description
1 polymer ?
#
loop_
_entity_poly.entity_id
_entity_poly.type
_entity_poly.pdbx_seq_one_letter_code
_entity_poly.pdbx_strand_id
1 'polypeptide(L)'
;MEYSWELLALLFIAALAFIYNPRKPEKKLPPGPRPWPIIGNLNLIGSIPHQSLHSLSRKYGEIMLLKFGKFPVVVASSPEMAKQFLKTHDTVFASRPALAAGKYTAFNHSDMVWAPYGPHWRQARKIYVSELFNAKRLDSFEQIRVEEGRSLLATLFSLSGQPVVLRDHLFNYTLSNICRMVLSDEYFSEMSKHNEKKPSVVTSDELKGMLDEWFLLGGVFNVGDWIPWLSFLDMQVRGGIIGVNLTKFIIPCFRVVSLIWLSNSCS
;
A
#
# COMPACT_ATOMS: atom_id res chain seq x y z
N MET A 1 -35.34 41.39 18.55
CA MET A 1 -35.17 40.00 19.03
C MET A 1 -36.16 39.08 18.31
N GLU A 2 -36.25 39.14 16.98
CA GLU A 2 -37.31 38.45 16.23
C GLU A 2 -36.84 37.18 15.52
N TYR A 3 -35.53 36.94 15.41
CA TYR A 3 -34.96 35.79 14.67
C TYR A 3 -34.76 34.52 15.53
N SER A 4 -35.05 34.55 16.84
CA SER A 4 -34.75 33.44 17.76
C SER A 4 -35.66 32.22 17.53
N TRP A 5 -36.96 32.46 17.29
CA TRP A 5 -37.93 31.37 17.09
C TRP A 5 -37.83 30.75 15.70
N GLU A 6 -37.41 31.50 14.68
CA GLU A 6 -37.17 30.99 13.33
C GLU A 6 -36.01 29.98 13.31
N LEU A 7 -34.92 30.28 14.04
CA LEU A 7 -33.79 29.37 14.19
C LEU A 7 -34.17 28.09 14.95
N LEU A 8 -34.99 28.20 16.00
CA LEU A 8 -35.50 27.05 16.74
C LEU A 8 -36.44 26.18 15.88
N ALA A 9 -37.31 26.82 15.07
CA ALA A 9 -38.18 26.12 14.13
C ALA A 9 -37.37 25.38 13.05
N LEU A 10 -36.34 26.02 12.49
CA LEU A 10 -35.45 25.39 11.51
C LEU A 10 -34.66 24.22 12.12
N LEU A 11 -34.15 24.35 13.34
CA LEU A 11 -33.47 23.26 14.05
C LEU A 11 -34.42 22.10 14.35
N PHE A 12 -35.67 22.39 14.72
CA PHE A 12 -36.68 21.38 14.99
C PHE A 12 -37.11 20.64 13.70
N ILE A 13 -37.32 21.36 12.60
CA ILE A 13 -37.61 20.77 11.28
C ILE A 13 -36.42 19.93 10.80
N ALA A 14 -35.18 20.40 10.97
CA ALA A 14 -33.99 19.64 10.63
C ALA A 14 -33.85 18.36 11.49
N ALA A 15 -34.16 18.44 12.79
CA ALA A 15 -34.18 17.28 13.68
C ALA A 15 -35.28 16.28 13.29
N LEU A 16 -36.49 16.76 12.96
CA LEU A 16 -37.57 15.92 12.47
C LEU A 16 -37.23 15.28 11.13
N ALA A 17 -36.67 16.03 10.18
CA ALA A 17 -36.23 15.48 8.90
C ALA A 17 -35.10 14.44 9.07
N PHE A 18 -34.22 14.61 10.05
CA PHE A 18 -33.20 13.64 10.41
C PHE A 18 -33.80 12.36 11.03
N ILE A 19 -34.84 12.49 11.86
CA ILE A 19 -35.54 11.36 12.51
C ILE A 19 -36.46 10.61 11.54
N TYR A 20 -37.20 11.33 10.70
CA TYR A 20 -38.19 10.81 9.75
C TYR A 20 -37.63 10.47 8.38
N ASN A 21 -36.30 10.51 8.20
CA ASN A 21 -35.69 10.12 6.94
C ASN A 21 -36.08 8.67 6.61
N PRO A 22 -36.88 8.41 5.56
CA PRO A 22 -37.38 7.08 5.27
C PRO A 22 -36.20 6.11 5.11
N ARG A 23 -36.19 5.06 5.94
CA ARG A 23 -35.17 4.01 5.86
C ARG A 23 -35.27 3.39 4.46
N LYS A 24 -34.22 3.59 3.66
CA LYS A 24 -34.08 2.90 2.38
C LYS A 24 -34.20 1.38 2.62
N PRO A 25 -34.82 0.62 1.70
CA PRO A 25 -34.95 -0.83 1.86
C PRO A 25 -33.58 -1.44 2.19
N GLU A 26 -33.56 -2.28 3.23
CA GLU A 26 -32.34 -2.97 3.69
C GLU A 26 -31.80 -3.82 2.54
N LYS A 27 -30.76 -3.31 1.88
CA LYS A 27 -29.91 -4.16 1.06
C LYS A 27 -29.29 -5.18 2.00
N LYS A 28 -29.27 -6.46 1.60
CA LYS A 28 -28.55 -7.51 2.32
C LYS A 28 -27.05 -7.20 2.26
N LEU A 29 -26.59 -6.39 3.19
CA LEU A 29 -25.18 -6.03 3.35
C LEU A 29 -24.49 -7.05 4.24
N PRO A 30 -23.17 -7.28 4.06
CA PRO A 30 -22.40 -8.06 5.00
C PRO A 30 -22.53 -7.51 6.43
N PRO A 31 -22.44 -8.36 7.46
CA PRO A 31 -22.45 -7.94 8.85
C PRO A 31 -21.28 -7.00 9.15
N GLY A 32 -21.37 -6.19 10.21
CA GLY A 32 -20.28 -5.31 10.59
C GLY A 32 -20.56 -4.45 11.82
N PRO A 33 -19.51 -3.84 12.40
CA PRO A 33 -19.65 -2.89 13.50
C PRO A 33 -20.43 -1.65 13.05
N ARG A 34 -21.29 -1.14 13.94
CA ARG A 34 -22.01 0.12 13.69
C ARG A 34 -21.01 1.28 13.53
N PRO A 35 -21.03 2.01 12.40
CA PRO A 35 -20.09 3.10 12.16
C PRO A 35 -20.43 4.34 12.98
N TRP A 36 -19.42 5.04 13.48
CA TRP A 36 -19.57 6.34 14.10
C TRP A 36 -19.88 7.42 13.04
N PRO A 37 -20.55 8.53 13.43
CA PRO A 37 -20.68 9.69 12.57
C PRO A 37 -19.32 10.17 12.09
N ILE A 38 -19.24 10.63 10.83
CA ILE A 38 -18.04 11.19 10.20
C ILE A 38 -16.90 10.18 9.97
N ILE A 39 -16.31 9.63 11.04
CA ILE A 39 -15.09 8.80 10.98
C ILE A 39 -15.37 7.34 10.60
N GLY A 40 -16.61 6.87 10.78
CA GLY A 40 -16.97 5.48 10.55
C GLY A 40 -16.41 4.54 11.61
N ASN A 41 -15.64 3.54 11.20
CA ASN A 41 -15.03 2.50 12.02
C ASN A 41 -13.51 2.70 12.17
N LEU A 42 -12.96 3.86 11.77
CA LEU A 42 -11.53 4.15 11.91
C LEU A 42 -11.05 4.08 13.36
N ASN A 43 -11.93 4.36 14.33
CA ASN A 43 -11.67 4.21 15.76
C ASN A 43 -11.39 2.76 16.20
N LEU A 44 -11.75 1.77 15.38
CA LEU A 44 -11.51 0.35 15.66
C LEU A 44 -10.18 -0.15 15.06
N ILE A 45 -9.47 0.70 14.32
CA ILE A 45 -8.23 0.36 13.63
C ILE A 45 -7.05 0.91 14.44
N GLY A 46 -6.26 0.02 15.03
CA GLY A 46 -5.06 0.37 15.79
C GLY A 46 -3.82 0.64 14.93
N SER A 47 -2.67 0.76 15.59
CA SER A 47 -1.35 0.97 14.95
C SER A 47 -0.95 -0.15 13.98
N ILE A 48 -1.53 -1.33 14.13
CA ILE A 48 -1.37 -2.49 13.26
C ILE A 48 -2.73 -2.84 12.64
N PRO A 49 -3.09 -2.25 11.49
CA PRO A 49 -4.44 -2.36 10.93
C PRO A 49 -4.86 -3.79 10.62
N HIS A 50 -3.97 -4.61 10.06
CA HIS A 50 -4.29 -6.00 9.70
C HIS A 50 -4.63 -6.88 10.92
N GLN A 51 -4.02 -6.65 12.09
CA GLN A 51 -4.38 -7.36 13.32
C GLN A 51 -5.75 -6.91 13.85
N SER A 52 -6.05 -5.61 13.74
CA SER A 52 -7.35 -5.05 14.12
C SER A 52 -8.47 -5.59 13.21
N LEU A 53 -8.21 -5.71 11.92
CA LEU A 53 -9.13 -6.30 10.97
C LEU A 53 -9.37 -7.79 11.23
N HIS A 54 -8.32 -8.53 11.60
CA HIS A 54 -8.46 -9.94 11.98
C HIS A 54 -9.28 -10.12 13.26
N SER A 55 -9.07 -9.31 14.29
CA SER A 55 -9.86 -9.41 15.52
C SER A 55 -11.34 -9.07 15.28
N LEU A 56 -11.62 -8.11 14.39
CA LEU A 56 -12.98 -7.79 13.96
C LEU A 56 -13.61 -8.94 13.16
N SER A 57 -12.88 -9.59 12.26
CA SER A 57 -13.43 -10.70 11.47
C SER A 57 -13.78 -11.93 12.33
N ARG A 58 -13.04 -12.16 13.42
CA ARG A 58 -13.41 -13.18 14.42
C ARG A 58 -14.76 -12.89 15.08
N LYS A 59 -15.22 -11.64 15.12
CA LYS A 59 -16.49 -11.23 15.72
C LYS A 59 -17.64 -11.12 14.70
N TYR A 60 -17.36 -10.59 13.52
CA TYR A 60 -18.39 -10.29 12.50
C TYR A 60 -18.47 -11.32 11.38
N GLY A 61 -17.50 -12.22 11.27
CA GLY A 61 -17.46 -13.29 10.28
C GLY A 61 -16.43 -13.07 9.17
N GLU A 62 -16.40 -14.01 8.23
CA GLU A 62 -15.41 -14.09 7.16
C GLU A 62 -15.55 -12.99 6.09
N ILE A 63 -16.73 -12.37 6.02
CA ILE A 63 -17.00 -11.18 5.23
C ILE A 63 -17.69 -10.15 6.11
N MET A 64 -17.11 -8.96 6.18
CA MET A 64 -17.67 -7.86 6.97
C MET A 64 -17.64 -6.53 6.23
N LEU A 65 -18.60 -5.67 6.56
CA LEU A 65 -18.68 -4.30 6.06
C LEU A 65 -18.21 -3.32 7.14
N LEU A 66 -17.19 -2.55 6.81
CA LEU A 66 -16.70 -1.41 7.56
C LEU A 66 -17.01 -0.11 6.81
N LYS A 67 -16.86 1.00 7.49
CA LYS A 67 -16.90 2.34 6.91
C LYS A 67 -15.66 3.11 7.34
N PHE A 68 -14.83 3.56 6.42
CA PHE A 68 -13.69 4.43 6.72
C PHE A 68 -13.99 5.83 6.22
N GLY A 69 -14.22 6.76 7.16
CA GLY A 69 -14.71 8.09 6.82
C GLY A 69 -16.01 8.04 6.02
N LYS A 70 -15.97 8.52 4.77
CA LYS A 70 -17.11 8.45 3.84
C LYS A 70 -17.25 7.09 3.12
N PHE A 71 -16.19 6.29 3.04
CA PHE A 71 -16.11 5.15 2.13
C PHE A 71 -16.54 3.83 2.79
N PRO A 72 -17.41 3.02 2.15
CA PRO A 72 -17.66 1.65 2.58
C PRO A 72 -16.46 0.76 2.21
N VAL A 73 -16.05 -0.12 3.12
CA VAL A 73 -14.92 -1.03 2.96
C VAL A 73 -15.37 -2.44 3.29
N VAL A 74 -15.28 -3.35 2.33
CA VAL A 74 -15.58 -4.76 2.55
C VAL A 74 -14.28 -5.50 2.83
N VAL A 75 -14.29 -6.30 3.89
CA VAL A 75 -13.13 -7.09 4.31
C VAL A 75 -13.45 -8.57 4.16
N ALA A 76 -12.64 -9.27 3.38
CA ALA A 76 -12.65 -10.72 3.25
C ALA A 76 -11.53 -11.32 4.12
N SER A 77 -11.86 -12.29 4.97
CA SER A 77 -10.95 -12.86 5.99
C SER A 77 -10.84 -14.39 5.95
N SER A 78 -11.41 -15.05 4.94
CA SER A 78 -11.21 -16.48 4.67
C SER A 78 -10.67 -16.70 3.26
N PRO A 79 -9.97 -17.83 3.00
CA PRO A 79 -9.54 -18.20 1.65
C PRO A 79 -10.70 -18.28 0.64
N GLU A 80 -11.85 -18.79 1.08
CA GLU A 80 -13.07 -18.92 0.28
C GLU A 80 -13.57 -17.55 -0.16
N MET A 81 -13.62 -16.59 0.76
CA MET A 81 -14.01 -15.21 0.44
C MET A 81 -12.95 -14.53 -0.41
N ALA A 82 -11.65 -14.67 -0.08
CA ALA A 82 -10.58 -14.11 -0.89
C ALA A 82 -10.65 -14.57 -2.36
N LYS A 83 -10.95 -15.86 -2.61
CA LYS A 83 -11.16 -16.40 -3.95
C LYS A 83 -12.31 -15.72 -4.69
N GLN A 84 -13.39 -15.36 -4.00
CA GLN A 84 -14.52 -14.65 -4.63
C GLN A 84 -14.10 -13.28 -5.18
N PHE A 85 -13.30 -12.52 -4.44
CA PHE A 85 -12.86 -11.18 -4.84
C PHE A 85 -11.69 -11.19 -5.82
N LEU A 86 -10.77 -12.15 -5.69
CA LEU A 86 -9.48 -12.14 -6.38
C LEU A 86 -9.42 -13.09 -7.58
N LYS A 87 -10.41 -13.97 -7.75
CA LYS A 87 -10.48 -14.91 -8.86
C LYS A 87 -11.85 -14.92 -9.54
N THR A 88 -12.93 -15.11 -8.79
CA THR A 88 -14.27 -15.25 -9.39
C THR A 88 -14.80 -13.94 -9.94
N HIS A 89 -14.60 -12.84 -9.21
CA HIS A 89 -15.05 -11.48 -9.58
C HIS A 89 -13.87 -10.51 -9.67
N ASP A 90 -12.70 -11.02 -10.04
CA ASP A 90 -11.43 -10.29 -10.04
C ASP A 90 -11.49 -8.98 -10.83
N THR A 91 -12.11 -8.99 -12.00
CA THR A 91 -12.29 -7.80 -12.86
C THR A 91 -13.10 -6.68 -12.21
N VAL A 92 -14.09 -7.03 -11.38
CA VAL A 92 -14.94 -6.05 -10.66
C VAL A 92 -14.14 -5.36 -9.55
N PHE A 93 -13.25 -6.10 -8.90
CA PHE A 93 -12.43 -5.63 -7.77
C PHE A 93 -10.99 -5.28 -8.15
N ALA A 94 -10.65 -5.31 -9.44
CA ALA A 94 -9.30 -5.09 -9.91
C ALA A 94 -8.84 -3.62 -9.78
N SER A 95 -9.79 -2.68 -9.83
CA SER A 95 -9.46 -1.25 -9.81
C SER A 95 -8.92 -0.80 -8.46
N ARG A 96 -7.92 0.09 -8.48
CA ARG A 96 -7.34 0.71 -7.28
C ARG A 96 -8.08 1.99 -6.90
N PRO A 97 -8.26 2.27 -5.60
CA PRO A 97 -8.74 3.57 -5.15
C PRO A 97 -7.69 4.65 -5.42
N ALA A 98 -8.15 5.85 -5.80
CA ALA A 98 -7.29 7.00 -6.04
C ALA A 98 -6.87 7.64 -4.70
N LEU A 99 -5.82 7.10 -4.08
CA LEU A 99 -5.23 7.63 -2.84
C LEU A 99 -4.16 8.68 -3.14
N ALA A 100 -3.99 9.67 -2.27
CA ALA A 100 -2.99 10.72 -2.40
C ALA A 100 -1.58 10.17 -2.70
N ALA A 101 -1.17 9.09 -2.03
CA ALA A 101 0.10 8.42 -2.32
C ALA A 101 0.28 8.11 -3.81
N GLY A 102 -0.73 7.49 -4.45
CA GLY A 102 -0.67 7.19 -5.88
C GLY A 102 -0.64 8.43 -6.78
N LYS A 103 -1.19 9.55 -6.31
CA LYS A 103 -1.14 10.82 -7.04
C LYS A 103 0.28 11.39 -7.07
N TYR A 104 0.93 11.43 -5.91
CA TYR A 104 2.21 12.11 -5.72
C TYR A 104 3.43 11.23 -6.02
N THR A 105 3.35 9.93 -5.76
CA THR A 105 4.50 9.02 -5.91
C THR A 105 4.45 8.15 -7.17
N ALA A 106 3.32 8.11 -7.87
CA ALA A 106 3.06 7.18 -8.96
C ALA A 106 2.54 7.84 -10.23
N PHE A 107 3.16 8.95 -10.64
CA PHE A 107 2.86 9.66 -11.88
C PHE A 107 1.36 9.93 -12.07
N ASN A 108 0.71 10.45 -11.02
CA ASN A 108 -0.74 10.68 -11.01
C ASN A 108 -1.55 9.41 -11.32
N HIS A 109 -1.28 8.32 -10.60
CA HIS A 109 -1.92 7.01 -10.77
C HIS A 109 -1.69 6.35 -12.14
N SER A 110 -0.49 6.51 -12.70
CA SER A 110 -0.14 5.91 -14.00
C SER A 110 0.84 4.74 -13.87
N ASP A 111 1.37 4.46 -12.69
CA ASP A 111 2.22 3.28 -12.50
C ASP A 111 1.41 1.96 -12.44
N MET A 112 2.07 0.81 -12.41
CA MET A 112 1.38 -0.49 -12.38
C MET A 112 0.69 -0.77 -11.02
N VAL A 113 1.14 -0.14 -9.93
CA VAL A 113 0.69 -0.42 -8.56
C VAL A 113 -0.60 0.33 -8.23
N TRP A 114 -0.71 1.58 -8.65
CA TRP A 114 -1.80 2.52 -8.32
C TRP A 114 -2.76 2.81 -9.47
N ALA A 115 -2.42 2.48 -10.72
CA ALA A 115 -3.33 2.76 -11.82
C ALA A 115 -4.67 2.01 -11.68
N PRO A 116 -5.79 2.69 -12.00
CA PRO A 116 -7.09 2.05 -12.06
C PRO A 116 -7.11 0.98 -13.14
N TYR A 117 -7.96 -0.04 -12.95
CA TYR A 117 -8.08 -1.11 -13.94
C TYR A 117 -8.65 -0.55 -15.25
N GLY A 118 -7.96 -0.80 -16.35
CA GLY A 118 -8.34 -0.29 -17.67
C GLY A 118 -7.34 -0.69 -18.76
N PRO A 119 -7.53 -0.21 -20.00
CA PRO A 119 -6.67 -0.55 -21.13
C PRO A 119 -5.18 -0.29 -20.86
N HIS A 120 -4.86 0.87 -20.25
CA HIS A 120 -3.50 1.25 -19.89
C HIS A 120 -2.85 0.23 -18.93
N TRP A 121 -3.52 -0.07 -17.81
CA TRP A 121 -3.01 -1.04 -16.83
C TRP A 121 -2.87 -2.45 -17.43
N ARG A 122 -3.84 -2.88 -18.25
CA ARG A 122 -3.79 -4.19 -18.92
C ARG A 122 -2.61 -4.28 -19.90
N GLN A 123 -2.34 -3.22 -20.66
CA GLN A 123 -1.21 -3.15 -21.56
C GLN A 123 0.12 -3.19 -20.80
N ALA A 124 0.26 -2.37 -19.75
CA ALA A 124 1.43 -2.39 -18.89
C ALA A 124 1.65 -3.80 -18.33
N ARG A 125 0.64 -4.39 -17.67
CA ARG A 125 0.73 -5.75 -17.12
C ARG A 125 1.14 -6.79 -18.16
N LYS A 126 0.62 -6.70 -19.39
CA LYS A 126 1.00 -7.59 -20.48
C LYS A 126 2.50 -7.51 -20.76
N ILE A 127 3.06 -6.29 -20.85
CA ILE A 127 4.50 -6.06 -21.07
C ILE A 127 5.32 -6.64 -19.91
N TYR A 128 4.94 -6.38 -18.65
CA TYR A 128 5.66 -6.94 -17.50
C TYR A 128 5.71 -8.47 -17.54
N VAL A 129 4.57 -9.13 -17.80
CA VAL A 129 4.50 -10.59 -17.83
C VAL A 129 5.20 -11.18 -19.06
N SER A 130 5.06 -10.56 -20.24
CA SER A 130 5.62 -11.11 -21.48
C SER A 130 7.12 -10.84 -21.64
N GLU A 131 7.62 -9.70 -21.15
CA GLU A 131 9.00 -9.27 -21.41
C GLU A 131 9.91 -9.40 -20.18
N LEU A 132 9.41 -9.02 -18.99
CA LEU A 132 10.24 -8.91 -17.79
C LEU A 132 10.19 -10.16 -16.92
N PHE A 133 9.00 -10.76 -16.77
CA PHE A 133 8.76 -11.89 -15.87
C PHE A 133 8.46 -13.20 -16.61
N ASN A 134 8.84 -13.32 -17.89
CA ASN A 134 8.75 -14.59 -18.59
C ASN A 134 9.85 -15.55 -18.13
N ALA A 135 9.61 -16.87 -18.25
CA ALA A 135 10.55 -17.91 -17.78
C ALA A 135 11.96 -17.74 -18.37
N LYS A 136 12.08 -17.52 -19.68
CA LYS A 136 13.38 -17.32 -20.36
C LYS A 136 14.15 -16.13 -19.78
N ARG A 137 13.46 -15.04 -19.44
CA ARG A 137 14.07 -13.85 -18.84
C ARG A 137 14.48 -14.13 -17.39
N LEU A 138 13.65 -14.81 -16.61
CA LEU A 138 13.98 -15.20 -15.24
C LEU A 138 15.19 -16.14 -15.17
N ASP A 139 15.33 -17.06 -16.13
CA ASP A 139 16.48 -17.95 -16.28
C ASP A 139 17.74 -17.15 -16.64
N SER A 140 17.63 -16.17 -17.54
CA SER A 140 18.77 -15.30 -17.88
C SER A 140 19.33 -14.50 -16.70
N PHE A 141 18.51 -14.29 -15.66
CA PHE A 141 18.90 -13.60 -14.43
C PHE A 141 19.39 -14.54 -13.32
N GLU A 142 19.47 -15.85 -13.56
CA GLU A 142 19.92 -16.83 -12.57
C GLU A 142 21.33 -16.51 -12.06
N GLN A 143 22.26 -16.21 -12.97
CA GLN A 143 23.64 -15.91 -12.60
C GLN A 143 23.73 -14.71 -11.64
N ILE A 144 22.98 -13.64 -11.89
CA ILE A 144 22.91 -12.47 -11.01
C ILE A 144 22.47 -12.87 -9.61
N ARG A 145 21.40 -13.66 -9.49
CA ARG A 145 20.89 -14.12 -8.18
C ARG A 145 21.90 -14.98 -7.43
N VAL A 146 22.64 -15.84 -8.14
CA VAL A 146 23.70 -16.68 -7.57
C VAL A 146 24.87 -15.83 -7.08
N GLU A 147 25.29 -14.84 -7.86
CA GLU A 147 26.39 -13.93 -7.50
C GLU A 147 26.04 -13.07 -6.28
N GLU A 148 24.89 -12.41 -6.28
CA GLU A 148 24.42 -11.63 -5.12
C GLU A 148 24.24 -12.52 -3.88
N GLY A 149 23.80 -13.77 -4.08
CA GLY A 149 23.62 -14.73 -2.99
C GLY A 149 24.95 -15.12 -2.35
N ARG A 150 25.97 -15.37 -3.18
CA ARG A 150 27.34 -15.63 -2.71
C ARG A 150 27.93 -14.42 -2.00
N SER A 151 27.70 -13.22 -2.50
CA SER A 151 28.16 -11.96 -1.87
C SER A 151 27.56 -11.77 -0.48
N LEU A 152 26.24 -11.98 -0.34
CA LEU A 152 25.56 -11.96 0.94
C LEU A 152 26.16 -12.99 1.92
N LEU A 153 26.33 -14.24 1.48
CA LEU A 153 26.89 -15.30 2.31
C LEU A 153 28.34 -15.02 2.73
N ALA A 154 29.19 -14.51 1.82
CA ALA A 154 30.56 -14.15 2.14
C ALA A 154 30.62 -13.03 3.20
N THR A 155 29.73 -12.04 3.09
CA THR A 155 29.60 -10.96 4.08
C THR A 155 29.13 -11.49 5.44
N LEU A 156 28.15 -12.40 5.47
CA LEU A 156 27.69 -12.99 6.72
C LEU A 156 28.75 -13.91 7.35
N PHE A 157 29.51 -14.64 6.53
CA PHE A 157 30.57 -15.51 7.00
C PHE A 157 31.73 -14.73 7.64
N SER A 158 32.10 -13.56 7.10
CA SER A 158 33.14 -12.71 7.71
C SER A 158 32.73 -12.12 9.06
N LEU A 159 31.42 -12.02 9.32
CA LEU A 159 30.83 -11.59 10.59
C LEU A 159 30.51 -12.76 11.55
N SER A 160 30.96 -13.97 11.22
CA SER A 160 30.71 -15.16 12.03
C SER A 160 31.16 -14.98 13.48
N GLY A 161 30.33 -15.43 14.41
CA GLY A 161 30.56 -15.29 15.86
C GLY A 161 30.09 -13.95 16.44
N GLN A 162 29.57 -13.03 15.64
CA GLN A 162 29.00 -11.76 16.10
C GLN A 162 27.48 -11.70 15.91
N PRO A 163 26.74 -11.00 16.79
CA PRO A 163 25.34 -10.67 16.53
C PRO A 163 25.22 -9.74 15.31
N VAL A 164 24.43 -10.14 14.31
CA VAL A 164 24.24 -9.37 13.06
C VAL A 164 22.77 -9.00 12.88
N VAL A 165 22.51 -7.75 12.47
CA VAL A 165 21.17 -7.28 12.08
C VAL A 165 20.90 -7.66 10.61
N LEU A 166 20.22 -8.78 10.39
CA LEU A 166 19.97 -9.31 9.04
C LEU A 166 19.13 -8.40 8.12
N ARG A 167 18.32 -7.51 8.69
CA ARG A 167 17.38 -6.66 7.92
C ARG A 167 18.12 -5.89 6.82
N ASP A 168 19.21 -5.23 7.16
CA ASP A 168 19.89 -4.33 6.24
C ASP A 168 20.66 -5.13 5.17
N HIS A 169 21.21 -6.30 5.53
CA HIS A 169 21.84 -7.22 4.59
C HIS A 169 20.84 -7.79 3.57
N LEU A 170 19.65 -8.21 4.01
CA LEU A 170 18.60 -8.73 3.14
C LEU A 170 18.01 -7.63 2.23
N PHE A 171 17.87 -6.41 2.76
CA PHE A 171 17.43 -5.27 1.99
C PHE A 171 18.43 -4.94 0.87
N ASN A 172 19.73 -4.86 1.21
CA ASN A 172 20.80 -4.63 0.22
C ASN A 172 20.83 -5.74 -0.83
N TYR A 173 20.76 -7.02 -0.42
CA TYR A 173 20.70 -8.16 -1.34
C TYR A 173 19.52 -8.04 -2.32
N THR A 174 18.34 -7.69 -1.81
CA THR A 174 17.13 -7.56 -2.65
C THR A 174 17.26 -6.38 -3.61
N LEU A 175 17.75 -5.24 -3.11
CA LEU A 175 17.95 -4.04 -3.90
C LEU A 175 18.98 -4.26 -5.00
N SER A 176 20.17 -4.78 -4.68
CA SER A 176 21.22 -5.09 -5.65
C SER A 176 20.73 -6.06 -6.73
N ASN A 177 20.00 -7.11 -6.36
CA ASN A 177 19.40 -8.02 -7.34
C ASN A 177 18.46 -7.30 -8.30
N ILE A 178 17.48 -6.54 -7.78
CA ILE A 178 16.51 -5.82 -8.61
C ILE A 178 17.23 -4.81 -9.51
N CYS A 179 18.15 -4.04 -8.95
CA CYS A 179 18.94 -3.05 -9.65
C CYS A 179 19.75 -3.68 -10.79
N ARG A 180 20.48 -4.77 -10.55
CA ARG A 180 21.26 -5.45 -11.61
C ARG A 180 20.36 -6.07 -12.68
N MET A 181 19.21 -6.63 -12.31
CA MET A 181 18.25 -7.19 -13.27
C MET A 181 17.59 -6.11 -14.15
N VAL A 182 17.34 -4.92 -13.61
CA VAL A 182 16.60 -3.84 -14.30
C VAL A 182 17.52 -2.85 -15.01
N LEU A 183 18.61 -2.43 -14.36
CA LEU A 183 19.49 -1.34 -14.80
C LEU A 183 20.80 -1.82 -15.44
N SER A 184 21.01 -3.15 -15.51
CA SER A 184 22.27 -3.77 -15.95
C SER A 184 23.47 -3.41 -15.05
N ASP A 185 24.58 -4.14 -15.18
CA ASP A 185 25.78 -3.98 -14.33
C ASP A 185 26.41 -2.58 -14.41
N GLU A 186 26.09 -1.77 -15.43
CA GLU A 186 26.69 -0.46 -15.67
C GLU A 186 26.26 0.63 -14.66
N TYR A 187 25.20 0.40 -13.86
CA TYR A 187 24.67 1.39 -12.91
C TYR A 187 25.20 1.25 -11.48
N PHE A 188 25.69 0.07 -11.07
CA PHE A 188 26.07 -0.22 -9.67
C PHE A 188 27.46 -0.84 -9.51
N SER A 189 28.26 -0.90 -10.57
CA SER A 189 29.66 -1.31 -10.46
C SER A 189 30.48 -0.23 -9.76
N GLU A 190 30.34 -0.09 -8.45
CA GLU A 190 31.52 0.20 -7.67
C GLU A 190 32.37 -1.08 -7.67
N MET A 191 33.60 -0.95 -8.15
CA MET A 191 34.67 -1.94 -8.01
C MET A 191 34.87 -2.95 -9.16
N SER A 192 35.17 -2.45 -10.36
CA SER A 192 35.96 -3.23 -11.34
C SER A 192 36.80 -2.32 -12.25
N LYS A 193 38.06 -2.12 -11.83
CA LYS A 193 39.26 -1.93 -12.66
C LYS A 193 39.10 -1.17 -14.00
N HIS A 194 39.03 0.15 -13.95
CA HIS A 194 39.93 1.06 -14.68
C HIS A 194 39.66 2.50 -14.25
N ASN A 195 40.63 3.37 -14.47
CA ASN A 195 40.85 4.65 -13.80
C ASN A 195 39.91 5.79 -14.26
N GLU A 196 38.63 5.53 -14.45
CA GLU A 196 37.64 6.55 -14.79
C GLU A 196 36.35 6.30 -13.98
N LYS A 197 36.18 7.07 -12.89
CA LYS A 197 34.90 7.17 -12.19
C LYS A 197 33.88 7.77 -13.17
N LYS A 198 33.16 6.94 -13.94
CA LYS A 198 31.84 7.36 -14.43
C LYS A 198 31.01 7.67 -13.19
N PRO A 199 30.48 8.90 -13.03
CA PRO A 199 29.69 9.23 -11.86
C PRO A 199 28.43 8.36 -11.92
N SER A 200 28.28 7.42 -10.99
CA SER A 200 26.99 6.81 -10.72
C SER A 200 26.00 7.94 -10.44
N VAL A 201 24.95 8.06 -11.25
CA VAL A 201 23.99 9.18 -11.18
C VAL A 201 23.25 9.23 -9.84
N VAL A 202 23.17 8.09 -9.14
CA VAL A 202 22.54 7.94 -7.82
C VAL A 202 23.39 6.99 -6.98
N THR A 203 23.67 7.34 -5.73
CA THR A 203 24.39 6.43 -4.81
C THR A 203 23.47 5.37 -4.23
N SER A 204 24.01 4.22 -3.83
CA SER A 204 23.21 3.16 -3.17
C SER A 204 22.43 3.72 -1.98
N ASP A 205 23.03 4.56 -1.14
CA ASP A 205 22.38 5.08 0.06
C ASP A 205 21.31 6.13 -0.24
N GLU A 206 21.49 6.93 -1.29
CA GLU A 206 20.45 7.83 -1.81
C GLU A 206 19.25 7.04 -2.32
N LEU A 207 19.48 5.97 -3.09
CA LEU A 207 18.41 5.10 -3.57
C LEU A 207 17.64 4.44 -2.41
N LYS A 208 18.33 3.98 -1.37
CA LYS A 208 17.67 3.45 -0.17
C LYS A 208 16.82 4.51 0.52
N GLY A 209 17.34 5.73 0.66
CA GLY A 209 16.59 6.86 1.22
C GLY A 209 15.31 7.16 0.44
N MET A 210 15.40 7.19 -0.90
CA MET A 210 14.23 7.37 -1.77
C MET A 210 13.20 6.23 -1.60
N LEU A 211 13.67 4.98 -1.51
CA LEU A 211 12.80 3.83 -1.30
C LEU A 211 12.12 3.85 0.07
N ASP A 212 12.84 4.20 1.13
CA ASP A 212 12.29 4.34 2.47
C ASP A 212 11.20 5.42 2.51
N GLU A 213 11.47 6.58 1.90
CA GLU A 213 10.48 7.65 1.77
C GLU A 213 9.25 7.18 0.97
N TRP A 214 9.46 6.47 -0.14
CA TRP A 214 8.36 5.92 -0.94
C TRP A 214 7.49 4.93 -0.15
N PHE A 215 8.10 4.02 0.62
CA PHE A 215 7.38 3.09 1.49
C PHE A 215 6.61 3.80 2.61
N LEU A 216 7.18 4.86 3.19
CA LEU A 216 6.51 5.68 4.20
C LEU A 216 5.30 6.41 3.61
N LEU A 217 5.48 7.08 2.47
CA LEU A 217 4.40 7.79 1.79
C LEU A 217 3.28 6.86 1.36
N GLY A 218 3.58 5.64 0.90
CA GLY A 218 2.55 4.66 0.57
C GLY A 218 1.89 4.00 1.78
N GLY A 219 2.59 3.91 2.91
CA GLY A 219 2.21 3.08 4.06
C GLY A 219 1.45 3.82 5.16
N VAL A 220 1.61 5.14 5.24
CA VAL A 220 0.98 5.98 6.27
C VAL A 220 -0.49 6.26 5.94
N PHE A 221 -1.33 6.26 6.97
CA PHE A 221 -2.73 6.64 6.86
C PHE A 221 -2.85 8.15 6.57
N ASN A 222 -3.44 8.50 5.42
CA ASN A 222 -3.77 9.87 5.08
C ASN A 222 -5.24 10.18 5.42
N VAL A 223 -5.47 11.15 6.31
CA VAL A 223 -6.83 11.57 6.71
C VAL A 223 -7.63 12.10 5.52
N GLY A 224 -6.97 12.81 4.60
CA GLY A 224 -7.62 13.42 3.43
C GLY A 224 -8.23 12.40 2.47
N ASP A 225 -7.65 11.20 2.40
CA ASP A 225 -8.15 10.11 1.55
C ASP A 225 -9.50 9.56 2.03
N TRP A 226 -9.76 9.60 3.34
CA TRP A 226 -10.98 9.02 3.93
C TRP A 226 -12.02 10.06 4.31
N ILE A 227 -11.56 11.26 4.68
CA ILE A 227 -12.38 12.40 5.11
C ILE A 227 -12.01 13.62 4.25
N PRO A 228 -12.62 13.77 3.05
CA PRO A 228 -12.15 14.76 2.06
C PRO A 228 -12.16 16.22 2.52
N TRP A 229 -13.05 16.60 3.43
CA TRP A 229 -13.07 17.97 3.98
C TRP A 229 -11.92 18.24 4.96
N LEU A 230 -11.23 17.20 5.45
CA LEU A 230 -10.00 17.28 6.22
C LEU A 230 -8.76 17.16 5.32
N SER A 231 -8.90 17.24 4.00
CA SER A 231 -7.76 17.22 3.07
C SER A 231 -6.75 18.35 3.29
N PHE A 232 -7.14 19.44 3.97
CA PHE A 232 -6.19 20.47 4.39
C PHE A 232 -5.19 19.98 5.46
N LEU A 233 -5.48 18.89 6.18
CA LEU A 233 -4.59 18.25 7.15
C LEU A 233 -3.68 17.20 6.51
N ASP A 234 -3.63 17.13 5.17
CA ASP A 234 -2.82 16.15 4.47
C ASP A 234 -1.33 16.31 4.79
N MET A 235 -0.83 15.38 5.60
CA MET A 235 0.57 15.35 6.06
C MET A 235 1.51 14.83 4.97
N GLN A 236 1.01 14.15 3.93
CA GLN A 236 1.84 13.63 2.83
C GLN A 236 2.27 14.74 1.86
N VAL A 237 1.55 15.87 1.84
CA VAL A 237 1.76 16.95 0.86
C VAL A 237 2.38 18.20 1.47
N ARG A 238 2.11 18.47 2.77
CA ARG A 238 2.46 19.76 3.40
C ARG A 238 3.80 19.80 4.12
N GLY A 239 4.52 18.69 4.24
CA GLY A 239 5.85 18.67 4.83
C GLY A 239 6.86 18.03 3.89
N GLY A 240 7.64 18.85 3.17
CA GLY A 240 8.98 18.41 2.82
C GLY A 240 9.69 18.07 4.13
N ILE A 241 10.05 16.81 4.31
CA ILE A 241 10.91 16.29 5.39
C ILE A 241 10.75 17.07 6.71
N ILE A 242 9.61 16.94 7.39
CA ILE A 242 9.64 17.11 8.84
C ILE A 242 9.95 15.73 9.38
N GLY A 243 11.22 15.53 9.73
CA GLY A 243 11.67 14.40 10.54
C GLY A 243 10.95 14.43 11.88
N VAL A 244 9.71 13.94 11.90
CA VAL A 244 9.05 13.56 13.13
C VAL A 244 9.37 12.11 13.35
N ASN A 245 9.96 11.84 14.50
CA ASN A 245 10.30 10.55 15.08
C ASN A 245 9.03 9.69 15.31
N LEU A 246 8.33 9.36 14.22
CA LEU A 246 7.11 8.55 14.16
C LEU A 246 7.36 7.26 13.34
N THR A 247 8.61 6.98 12.99
CA THR A 247 9.06 5.68 12.43
C THR A 247 8.75 4.47 13.32
N LYS A 248 8.28 4.68 14.56
CA LYS A 248 7.78 3.62 15.46
C LYS A 248 6.27 3.34 15.36
N PHE A 249 5.53 4.14 14.60
CA PHE A 249 4.09 3.96 14.44
C PHE A 249 3.76 3.90 12.95
N ILE A 250 3.12 2.82 12.53
CA ILE A 250 2.47 2.70 11.21
C ILE A 250 3.43 2.33 10.07
N ILE A 251 4.16 1.21 10.23
CA ILE A 251 4.68 0.43 9.09
C ILE A 251 4.16 -1.02 9.23
N PRO A 252 2.84 -1.28 9.06
CA PRO A 252 2.48 -2.54 8.44
C PRO A 252 1.13 -2.50 7.69
N CYS A 253 1.00 -1.66 6.65
CA CYS A 253 -0.16 -1.73 5.74
C CYS A 253 0.13 -2.50 4.43
N PHE A 254 1.38 -2.51 3.94
CA PHE A 254 1.69 -3.16 2.66
C PHE A 254 1.77 -4.69 2.71
N ARG A 255 1.80 -5.31 3.89
CA ARG A 255 2.03 -6.76 3.99
C ARG A 255 0.85 -7.60 3.46
N VAL A 256 -0.37 -7.07 3.40
CA VAL A 256 -1.54 -7.85 2.96
C VAL A 256 -1.85 -7.68 1.47
N VAL A 257 -1.65 -6.49 0.91
CA VAL A 257 -1.99 -6.24 -0.51
C VAL A 257 -0.94 -6.84 -1.46
N SER A 258 0.35 -6.84 -1.08
CA SER A 258 1.41 -7.42 -1.91
C SER A 258 1.50 -8.95 -1.84
N LEU A 259 1.17 -9.58 -0.70
CA LEU A 259 1.22 -11.05 -0.57
C LEU A 259 0.16 -11.77 -1.41
N ILE A 260 -0.94 -11.11 -1.72
CA ILE A 260 -2.00 -11.66 -2.57
C ILE A 260 -1.55 -11.76 -4.05
N TRP A 261 -0.58 -10.94 -4.48
CA TRP A 261 -0.24 -10.81 -5.90
C TRP A 261 0.92 -11.71 -6.37
N LEU A 262 1.77 -12.19 -5.48
CA LEU A 262 2.80 -13.18 -5.84
C LEU A 262 2.25 -14.61 -5.92
N SER A 263 1.14 -14.91 -5.23
CA SER A 263 0.55 -16.26 -5.23
C SER A 263 -0.20 -16.62 -6.53
N ASN A 264 -0.65 -15.64 -7.32
CA ASN A 264 -1.41 -15.88 -8.55
C ASN A 264 -0.51 -16.01 -9.82
N SER A 265 0.82 -15.97 -9.66
CA SER A 265 1.76 -16.22 -10.76
C SER A 265 2.33 -17.65 -10.77
N CYS A 266 2.00 -18.46 -9.75
CA CYS A 266 2.31 -19.89 -9.69
C CYS A 266 1.00 -20.69 -9.67
N SER A 267 0.33 -20.77 -10.82
CA SER A 267 -0.74 -21.72 -11.11
C SER A 267 -0.80 -21.96 -12.61
#